data_AF-D0NCN2-F1
#
_entry.id   AF-D0NCN2-F1
#
_cell.length_a   1.000
_cell.length_b   1.000
_cell.length_c   1.000
_cell.angle_alpha   90.00
_cell.angle_beta   90.00
_cell.angle_gamma   90.00
#
_symmetry.space_group_name_H-M   'P 1'
#
loop_
_entity.id
_entity.type
_entity.pdbx_description
1 polymer ?
#
loop_
_entity_poly.entity_id
_entity_poly.type
_entity_poly.pdbx_seq_one_letter_code
_entity_poly.pdbx_strand_id
1 'polypeptide(L)'
;MRDTGKSGGKPGAAGKGRKKREKGAARKFVTSLEEMTLRDEQEEQKRKVRGDDEEGSDSEDESDSDEDGEELVAFERVQTNSLFGFSNKADGPALQQEKKKVGFAAIAKTQNPNSKKKANKVMKAKDMDENAAPQQLSRREREAIEKERSAAYYLKKHLAGETDEAKKDLARLAEVKRRREEADQRKKEEEAAAAEREKAKKKVQVKDDDEPLDARAIKALKPALLKEKLKERDLSTQGQKKDLIQRLIDYENERAI
;
A
#
# COMPACT_ATOMS: atom_id res chain seq x y z
N MET A 1 -1.08 44.34 -69.36
CA MET A 1 -1.20 42.89 -69.55
C MET A 1 -1.86 42.28 -68.33
N ARG A 2 -2.83 41.40 -68.56
CA ARG A 2 -3.62 40.65 -67.57
C ARG A 2 -2.69 39.78 -66.72
N ASP A 3 -3.00 39.57 -65.43
CA ASP A 3 -3.30 38.21 -64.95
C ASP A 3 -3.93 38.18 -63.56
N THR A 4 -4.83 37.21 -63.38
CA THR A 4 -5.72 37.01 -62.24
C THR A 4 -5.10 36.09 -61.20
N GLY A 5 -4.98 36.54 -59.95
CA GLY A 5 -4.45 35.74 -58.84
C GLY A 5 -5.50 35.41 -57.79
N LYS A 6 -6.17 34.27 -57.98
CA LYS A 6 -7.09 33.59 -57.06
C LYS A 6 -6.59 33.60 -55.61
N SER A 7 -7.43 34.05 -54.67
CA SER A 7 -7.21 33.98 -53.22
C SER A 7 -6.94 32.54 -52.77
N GLY A 8 -5.73 32.31 -52.27
CA GLY A 8 -5.24 31.03 -51.76
C GLY A 8 -6.09 30.49 -50.62
N GLY A 9 -6.38 29.19 -50.70
CA GLY A 9 -7.09 28.44 -49.68
C GLY A 9 -6.37 28.42 -48.34
N LYS A 10 -7.16 28.43 -47.27
CA LYS A 10 -6.73 28.21 -45.89
C LYS A 10 -5.92 26.90 -45.80
N PRO A 11 -4.70 26.87 -45.25
CA PRO A 11 -4.06 25.61 -44.90
C PRO A 11 -4.81 25.00 -43.71
N GLY A 12 -5.43 23.83 -43.94
CA GLY A 12 -6.01 23.01 -42.89
C GLY A 12 -4.96 22.69 -41.84
N ALA A 13 -5.13 23.26 -40.65
CA ALA A 13 -4.33 22.92 -39.49
C ALA A 13 -4.64 21.46 -39.11
N ALA A 14 -3.70 20.56 -39.44
CA ALA A 14 -3.65 19.20 -38.92
C ALA A 14 -3.67 19.25 -37.39
N GLY A 15 -4.86 19.07 -36.81
CA GLY A 15 -5.07 18.99 -35.38
C GLY A 15 -4.38 17.75 -34.83
N LYS A 16 -3.15 17.90 -34.35
CA LYS A 16 -2.49 16.90 -33.50
C LYS A 16 -3.39 16.65 -32.29
N GLY A 17 -4.02 15.48 -32.25
CA GLY A 17 -4.79 15.00 -31.11
C GLY A 17 -3.93 15.02 -29.86
N ARG A 18 -4.13 16.03 -29.01
CA ARG A 18 -3.53 16.09 -27.68
C ARG A 18 -4.15 14.95 -26.87
N LYS A 19 -3.40 13.86 -26.68
CA LYS A 19 -3.74 12.81 -25.71
C LYS A 19 -4.00 13.50 -24.36
N LYS A 20 -5.25 13.49 -23.89
CA LYS A 20 -5.61 13.96 -22.54
C LYS A 20 -4.76 13.12 -21.58
N ARG A 21 -3.86 13.78 -20.86
CA ARG A 21 -3.21 13.16 -19.70
C ARG A 21 -4.32 12.93 -18.68
N GLU A 22 -4.66 11.68 -18.39
CA GLU A 22 -5.50 11.34 -17.26
C GLU A 22 -4.78 11.84 -16.01
N LYS A 23 -5.21 13.00 -15.50
CA LYS A 23 -4.86 13.41 -14.14
C LYS A 23 -5.47 12.34 -13.25
N GLY A 24 -4.63 11.46 -12.72
CA GLY A 24 -5.05 10.39 -11.81
C GLY A 24 -6.04 10.92 -10.78
N ALA A 25 -7.11 10.17 -10.58
CA ALA A 25 -8.21 10.56 -9.70
C ALA A 25 -7.68 10.95 -8.30
N ALA A 26 -8.31 11.95 -7.69
CA ALA A 26 -7.94 12.42 -6.35
C ALA A 26 -7.91 11.25 -5.35
N ARG A 27 -6.83 11.15 -4.57
CA ARG A 27 -6.67 10.12 -3.54
C ARG A 27 -7.76 10.27 -2.47
N LYS A 28 -8.62 9.27 -2.35
CA LYS A 28 -9.63 9.18 -1.29
C LYS A 28 -9.02 8.45 -0.10
N PHE A 29 -8.74 9.18 0.99
CA PHE A 29 -8.32 8.62 2.26
C PHE A 29 -9.53 8.10 3.03
N VAL A 30 -9.33 7.01 3.77
CA VAL A 30 -10.36 6.37 4.58
C VAL A 30 -10.18 6.80 6.03
N THR A 31 -11.28 7.19 6.70
CA THR A 31 -11.22 7.88 8.00
C THR A 31 -11.69 7.02 9.18
N SER A 32 -12.25 5.83 8.93
CA SER A 32 -12.66 4.88 9.95
C SER A 32 -12.41 3.43 9.50
N LEU A 33 -12.32 2.50 10.47
CA LEU A 33 -12.10 1.08 10.20
C LEU A 33 -13.27 0.45 9.43
N GLU A 34 -14.50 0.86 9.74
CA GLU A 34 -15.72 0.42 9.05
C GLU A 34 -15.75 0.90 7.59
N GLU A 35 -15.22 2.10 7.33
CA GLU A 35 -15.09 2.64 5.97
C GLU A 35 -13.99 1.90 5.17
N MET A 36 -12.96 1.35 5.84
CA MET A 36 -11.93 0.52 5.19
C MET A 36 -12.51 -0.83 4.75
N THR A 37 -13.23 -1.51 5.64
CA THR A 37 -13.80 -2.83 5.35
C THR A 37 -14.82 -2.75 4.21
N LEU A 38 -15.70 -1.74 4.22
CA LEU A 38 -16.67 -1.54 3.15
C LEU A 38 -16.01 -1.25 1.80
N ARG A 39 -14.89 -0.51 1.81
CA ARG A 39 -14.13 -0.23 0.59
C ARG A 39 -13.47 -1.47 0.04
N ASP A 40 -12.85 -2.27 0.91
CA ASP A 40 -12.17 -3.51 0.53
C ASP A 40 -13.17 -4.53 -0.04
N GLU A 41 -14.34 -4.68 0.59
CA GLU A 41 -15.44 -5.50 0.08
C GLU A 41 -15.95 -5.04 -1.30
N GLN A 42 -16.10 -3.72 -1.50
CA GLN A 42 -16.49 -3.17 -2.81
C GLN A 42 -15.43 -3.39 -3.88
N GLU A 43 -14.14 -3.30 -3.53
CA GLU A 43 -13.06 -3.56 -4.46
C GLU A 43 -12.97 -5.05 -4.81
N GLU A 44 -13.18 -5.94 -3.84
CA GLU A 44 -13.22 -7.39 -4.05
C GLU A 44 -14.41 -7.79 -4.94
N GLN A 45 -15.60 -7.22 -4.73
CA GLN A 45 -16.74 -7.43 -5.61
C GLN A 45 -16.45 -6.95 -7.04
N LYS A 46 -15.82 -5.78 -7.20
CA LYS A 46 -15.41 -5.28 -8.53
C LYS A 46 -14.36 -6.14 -9.19
N ARG A 47 -13.43 -6.71 -8.43
CA ARG A 47 -12.42 -7.64 -8.94
C ARG A 47 -13.06 -8.97 -9.37
N LYS A 48 -14.01 -9.50 -8.59
CA LYS A 48 -14.76 -10.70 -8.97
C LYS A 48 -15.53 -10.50 -10.28
N VAL A 49 -16.18 -9.34 -10.45
CA VAL A 49 -16.89 -9.02 -11.69
C VAL A 49 -15.95 -8.80 -12.88
N ARG A 50 -14.72 -8.33 -12.67
CA ARG A 50 -13.74 -8.11 -13.74
C ARG A 50 -12.88 -9.33 -14.06
N GLY A 51 -12.65 -10.21 -13.08
CA GLY A 51 -11.91 -11.45 -13.26
C GLY A 51 -12.67 -12.49 -14.10
N ASP A 52 -13.99 -12.36 -14.21
CA ASP A 52 -14.83 -13.19 -15.08
C ASP A 52 -14.68 -12.86 -16.58
N ASP A 53 -14.08 -11.70 -16.93
CA ASP A 53 -13.91 -11.24 -18.32
C ASP A 53 -12.44 -11.32 -18.83
N GLU A 54 -11.45 -11.62 -17.98
CA GLU A 54 -10.01 -11.64 -18.34
C GLU A 54 -9.25 -12.94 -18.02
N GLU A 55 -9.90 -14.00 -17.53
CA GLU A 55 -9.28 -15.34 -17.39
C GLU A 55 -9.46 -16.15 -18.69
N GLY A 56 -8.70 -15.74 -19.70
CA GLY A 56 -8.61 -16.43 -20.98
C GLY A 56 -7.22 -16.29 -21.59
N SER A 57 -6.18 -16.82 -20.94
CA SER A 57 -4.90 -17.15 -21.59
C SER A 57 -3.94 -17.92 -20.66
N ASP A 58 -3.56 -19.12 -21.12
CA ASP A 58 -2.27 -19.81 -20.91
C ASP A 58 -2.11 -20.73 -19.67
N SER A 59 -2.53 -21.98 -19.83
CA SER A 59 -1.91 -23.15 -19.19
C SER A 59 -2.22 -24.38 -20.06
N GLU A 60 -1.27 -24.75 -20.91
CA GLU A 60 -1.25 -26.03 -21.62
C GLU A 60 -1.23 -27.20 -20.63
N ASP A 61 -2.26 -28.04 -20.65
CA ASP A 61 -2.16 -29.46 -20.28
C ASP A 61 -3.12 -30.26 -21.17
N GLU A 62 -2.50 -31.12 -21.96
CA GLU A 62 -3.09 -32.03 -22.93
C GLU A 62 -3.90 -33.12 -22.22
N SER A 63 -5.21 -33.19 -22.47
CA SER A 63 -5.98 -34.42 -22.33
C SER A 63 -7.05 -34.50 -23.41
N ASP A 64 -6.64 -35.13 -24.50
CA ASP A 64 -7.42 -35.68 -25.60
C ASP A 64 -8.61 -36.52 -25.09
N SER A 65 -9.83 -36.13 -25.45
CA SER A 65 -10.99 -37.02 -25.57
C SER A 65 -12.08 -36.33 -26.38
N ASP A 66 -12.14 -36.69 -27.66
CA ASP A 66 -13.27 -36.47 -28.57
C ASP A 66 -14.61 -36.86 -27.90
N GLU A 67 -15.66 -36.06 -28.09
CA GLU A 67 -16.90 -36.48 -28.77
C GLU A 67 -17.87 -35.29 -28.96
N ASP A 68 -18.47 -35.27 -30.15
CA ASP A 68 -19.31 -34.29 -30.83
C ASP A 68 -20.42 -33.56 -30.05
N GLY A 69 -20.73 -32.33 -30.48
CA GLY A 69 -22.08 -31.76 -30.36
C GLY A 69 -22.17 -30.25 -30.15
N GLU A 70 -22.05 -29.48 -31.23
CA GLU A 70 -22.41 -28.06 -31.24
C GLU A 70 -23.95 -27.89 -31.12
N GLU A 71 -24.44 -27.29 -30.04
CA GLU A 71 -25.78 -26.68 -30.01
C GLU A 71 -25.70 -25.23 -29.50
N LEU A 72 -25.83 -24.32 -30.45
CA LEU A 72 -26.00 -22.88 -30.26
C LEU A 72 -27.32 -22.60 -29.52
N VAL A 73 -27.26 -22.34 -28.21
CA VAL A 73 -28.42 -21.78 -27.49
C VAL A 73 -28.23 -20.27 -27.34
N ALA A 74 -28.94 -19.53 -28.19
CA ALA A 74 -28.99 -18.08 -28.18
C ALA A 74 -29.37 -17.54 -26.79
N PHE A 75 -28.47 -16.76 -26.18
CA PHE A 75 -28.77 -16.07 -24.92
C PHE A 75 -29.78 -14.96 -25.18
N GLU A 76 -31.00 -15.16 -24.70
CA GLU A 76 -32.07 -14.17 -24.71
C GLU A 76 -31.59 -12.92 -23.97
N ARG A 77 -31.59 -11.78 -24.67
CA ARG A 77 -31.24 -10.45 -24.14
C ARG A 77 -32.27 -10.04 -23.08
N VAL A 78 -32.03 -10.41 -21.83
CA VAL A 78 -32.77 -9.87 -20.68
C VAL A 78 -32.42 -8.38 -20.56
N GLN A 79 -33.43 -7.53 -20.74
CA GLN A 79 -33.35 -6.10 -20.47
C GLN A 79 -32.88 -5.88 -19.04
N THR A 80 -31.73 -5.21 -18.91
CA THR A 80 -31.25 -4.69 -17.64
C THR A 80 -32.17 -3.57 -17.17
N ASN A 81 -33.22 -3.93 -16.43
CA ASN A 81 -33.94 -2.95 -15.63
C ASN A 81 -32.96 -2.42 -14.59
N SER A 82 -32.54 -1.17 -14.79
CA SER A 82 -31.59 -0.44 -13.97
C SER A 82 -31.96 -0.53 -12.49
N LEU A 83 -31.01 -0.96 -11.67
CA LEU A 83 -31.06 -0.97 -10.20
C LEU A 83 -30.97 0.45 -9.59
N PHE A 84 -31.43 1.46 -10.32
CA PHE A 84 -31.53 2.85 -9.85
C PHE A 84 -32.67 3.59 -10.56
N GLY A 85 -33.86 2.99 -10.54
CA GLY A 85 -35.12 3.63 -10.95
C GLY A 85 -36.07 3.71 -9.77
N PHE A 86 -36.21 4.90 -9.18
CA PHE A 86 -37.23 5.18 -8.16
C PHE A 86 -38.61 5.09 -8.82
N SER A 87 -39.26 3.93 -8.77
CA SER A 87 -40.60 3.73 -9.31
C SER A 87 -41.65 3.98 -8.23
N ASN A 88 -42.41 5.06 -8.41
CA ASN A 88 -43.71 5.24 -7.76
C ASN A 88 -44.72 4.25 -8.37
N LYS A 89 -44.67 2.98 -7.96
CA LYS A 89 -45.84 2.10 -8.00
C LYS A 89 -45.81 1.19 -6.79
N ALA A 90 -46.83 1.37 -5.96
CA ALA A 90 -47.15 0.48 -4.85
C ALA A 90 -47.49 -0.91 -5.40
N ASP A 91 -46.60 -1.88 -5.18
CA ASP A 91 -46.96 -3.28 -5.12
C ASP A 91 -46.35 -3.84 -3.83
N GLY A 92 -47.23 -4.07 -2.85
CA GLY A 92 -46.89 -4.70 -1.59
C GLY A 92 -46.53 -6.18 -1.75
N PRO A 93 -45.98 -6.82 -0.72
CA PRO A 93 -45.55 -8.22 -0.80
C PRO A 93 -46.77 -9.12 -1.05
N ALA A 94 -46.81 -9.76 -2.21
CA ALA A 94 -47.78 -10.81 -2.51
C ALA A 94 -47.54 -12.00 -1.59
N LEU A 95 -48.34 -12.09 -0.54
CA LEU A 95 -48.46 -13.22 0.37
C LEU A 95 -48.78 -14.48 -0.46
N GLN A 96 -47.81 -15.39 -0.61
CA GLN A 96 -48.08 -16.73 -1.13
C GLN A 96 -49.10 -17.40 -0.22
N GLN A 97 -50.35 -17.48 -0.69
CA GLN A 97 -51.40 -18.22 0.00
C GLN A 97 -51.06 -19.71 -0.06
N GLU A 98 -50.60 -20.26 1.06
CA GLU A 98 -50.55 -21.71 1.28
C GLU A 98 -51.97 -22.26 1.10
N LYS A 99 -52.20 -22.98 0.00
CA LYS A 99 -53.48 -23.67 -0.24
C LYS A 99 -53.63 -24.77 0.81
N LYS A 100 -54.35 -24.46 1.89
CA LYS A 100 -54.73 -25.42 2.92
C LYS A 100 -55.53 -26.54 2.25
N LYS A 101 -55.03 -27.78 2.32
CA LYS A 101 -55.77 -28.94 1.83
C LYS A 101 -57.00 -29.12 2.72
N VAL A 102 -58.19 -28.96 2.15
CA VAL A 102 -59.48 -29.16 2.83
C VAL A 102 -60.13 -30.46 2.37
N GLY A 103 -60.87 -31.12 3.27
CA GLY A 103 -61.62 -32.36 2.99
C GLY A 103 -60.78 -33.64 3.14
N PHE A 104 -61.18 -34.71 2.43
CA PHE A 104 -60.60 -36.06 2.54
C PHE A 104 -59.07 -36.08 2.30
N ALA A 105 -58.53 -35.16 1.49
CA ALA A 105 -57.09 -35.00 1.26
C ALA A 105 -56.29 -34.53 2.49
N ALA A 106 -56.94 -33.96 3.51
CA ALA A 106 -56.32 -33.61 4.79
C ALA A 106 -56.20 -34.83 5.73
N ILE A 107 -57.09 -35.81 5.58
CA ILE A 107 -57.20 -37.00 6.43
C ILE A 107 -56.51 -38.21 5.78
N ALA A 108 -56.49 -38.26 4.45
CA ALA A 108 -55.86 -39.32 3.68
C ALA A 108 -54.33 -39.27 3.87
N LYS A 109 -53.82 -40.20 4.68
CA LYS A 109 -52.38 -40.44 4.85
C LYS A 109 -51.85 -41.01 3.54
N THR A 110 -51.33 -40.15 2.67
CA THR A 110 -50.66 -40.57 1.43
C THR A 110 -49.37 -41.32 1.79
N GLN A 111 -49.48 -42.64 1.94
CA GLN A 111 -48.35 -43.57 2.03
C GLN A 111 -47.88 -43.86 0.60
N ASN A 112 -47.33 -42.84 -0.07
CA ASN A 112 -46.66 -43.08 -1.34
C ASN A 112 -45.27 -43.65 -1.05
N PRO A 113 -44.99 -44.93 -1.38
CA PRO A 113 -43.71 -45.57 -1.07
C PRO A 113 -42.53 -44.94 -1.81
N ASN A 114 -42.78 -44.13 -2.85
CA ASN A 114 -41.78 -43.36 -3.57
C ASN A 114 -41.78 -41.86 -3.21
N SER A 115 -42.50 -41.46 -2.15
CA SER A 115 -42.40 -40.10 -1.62
C SER A 115 -41.01 -39.91 -1.02
N LYS A 116 -40.29 -38.89 -1.50
CA LYS A 116 -38.96 -38.52 -0.99
C LYS A 116 -39.01 -38.48 0.54
N LYS A 117 -38.34 -39.43 1.21
CA LYS A 117 -38.27 -39.48 2.67
C LYS A 117 -37.77 -38.12 3.14
N LYS A 118 -38.39 -37.56 4.19
CA LYS A 118 -38.08 -36.23 4.74
C LYS A 118 -36.73 -36.22 5.49
N ALA A 119 -35.71 -36.85 4.94
CA ALA A 119 -34.35 -36.93 5.50
C ALA A 119 -33.71 -35.54 5.67
N ASN A 120 -34.17 -34.55 4.92
CA ASN A 120 -33.69 -33.16 5.01
C ASN A 120 -34.51 -32.28 5.98
N LYS A 121 -35.42 -32.87 6.77
CA LYS A 121 -36.13 -32.10 7.80
C LYS A 121 -35.22 -31.96 9.01
N VAL A 122 -34.72 -30.74 9.23
CA VAL A 122 -33.93 -30.36 10.41
C VAL A 122 -34.65 -30.86 11.67
N MET A 123 -34.05 -31.82 12.37
CA MET A 123 -34.58 -32.32 13.63
C MET A 123 -34.49 -31.19 14.67
N LYS A 124 -35.54 -31.01 15.46
CA LYS A 124 -35.56 -29.98 16.51
C LYS A 124 -34.74 -30.49 17.68
N ALA A 125 -34.04 -29.59 18.37
CA ALA A 125 -33.21 -29.93 19.53
C ALA A 125 -33.95 -30.70 20.64
N LYS A 126 -35.28 -30.59 20.71
CA LYS A 126 -36.14 -31.33 21.66
C LYS A 126 -36.32 -32.81 21.33
N ASP A 127 -36.01 -33.23 20.10
CA ASP A 127 -36.14 -34.61 19.62
C ASP A 127 -34.77 -35.33 19.55
N MET A 128 -33.70 -34.71 20.08
CA MET A 128 -32.36 -35.31 20.17
C MET A 128 -32.25 -36.13 21.45
N ASP A 129 -32.03 -37.44 21.31
CA ASP A 129 -31.85 -38.37 22.42
C ASP A 129 -30.40 -38.30 22.94
N GLU A 130 -30.21 -37.95 24.21
CA GLU A 130 -28.90 -37.75 24.85
C GLU A 130 -28.11 -39.05 25.02
N ASN A 131 -28.76 -40.21 24.89
CA ASN A 131 -28.13 -41.54 24.96
C ASN A 131 -27.89 -42.21 23.60
N ALA A 132 -28.12 -41.51 22.49
CA ALA A 132 -27.79 -42.04 21.17
C ALA A 132 -26.27 -42.13 20.97
N ALA A 133 -25.78 -43.29 20.56
CA ALA A 133 -24.36 -43.48 20.23
C ALA A 133 -23.89 -42.41 19.23
N PRO A 134 -22.68 -41.85 19.38
CA PRO A 134 -22.19 -40.78 18.53
C PRO A 134 -22.30 -41.21 17.08
N GLN A 135 -23.06 -40.44 16.31
CA GLN A 135 -23.29 -40.73 14.90
C GLN A 135 -21.92 -40.78 14.21
N GLN A 136 -21.57 -41.95 13.67
CA GLN A 136 -20.29 -42.14 13.00
C GLN A 136 -20.28 -41.23 11.77
N LEU A 137 -19.48 -40.16 11.84
CA LEU A 137 -19.31 -39.18 10.78
C LEU A 137 -19.06 -39.91 9.45
N SER A 138 -19.75 -39.45 8.40
CA SER A 138 -19.56 -39.96 7.05
C SER A 138 -18.09 -39.82 6.66
N ARG A 139 -17.59 -40.71 5.80
CA ARG A 139 -16.20 -40.65 5.29
C ARG A 139 -15.85 -39.23 4.80
N ARG A 140 -16.79 -38.59 4.10
CA ARG A 140 -16.66 -37.22 3.58
C ARG A 140 -16.56 -36.17 4.69
N GLU A 141 -17.26 -36.36 5.80
CA GLU A 141 -17.22 -35.45 6.95
C GLU A 141 -15.92 -35.60 7.74
N ARG A 142 -15.41 -36.83 7.86
CA ARG A 142 -14.11 -37.10 8.50
C ARG A 142 -12.96 -36.44 7.72
N GLU A 143 -12.94 -36.62 6.40
CA GLU A 143 -11.95 -36.01 5.52
C GLU A 143 -12.05 -34.47 5.55
N ALA A 144 -13.25 -33.90 5.62
CA ALA A 144 -13.44 -32.45 5.76
C ALA A 144 -12.90 -31.92 7.10
N ILE A 145 -13.18 -32.60 8.22
CA ILE A 145 -12.69 -32.21 9.55
C ILE A 145 -11.17 -32.36 9.62
N GLU A 146 -10.60 -33.40 9.01
CA GLU A 146 -9.15 -33.59 8.98
C GLU A 146 -8.46 -32.51 8.14
N LYS A 147 -9.04 -32.12 6.99
CA LYS A 147 -8.57 -31.01 6.18
C LYS A 147 -8.63 -29.68 6.92
N GLU A 148 -9.70 -29.44 7.67
CA GLU A 148 -9.83 -28.25 8.50
C GLU A 148 -8.80 -28.24 9.64
N ARG A 149 -8.60 -29.40 10.30
CA ARG A 149 -7.58 -29.56 11.36
C ARG A 149 -6.17 -29.36 10.85
N SER A 150 -5.82 -29.89 9.67
CA SER A 150 -4.49 -29.74 9.09
C SER A 150 -4.23 -28.29 8.66
N ALA A 151 -5.22 -27.61 8.08
CA ALA A 151 -5.15 -26.19 7.76
C ALA A 151 -4.99 -25.32 9.02
N ALA A 152 -5.79 -25.59 10.06
CA ALA A 152 -5.68 -24.89 11.35
C ALA A 152 -4.31 -25.13 12.01
N TYR A 153 -3.79 -26.36 11.94
CA TYR A 153 -2.47 -26.70 12.45
C TYR A 153 -1.35 -25.99 11.69
N TYR A 154 -1.43 -25.97 10.35
CA TYR A 154 -0.49 -25.21 9.52
C TYR A 154 -0.49 -23.73 9.89
N LEU A 155 -1.69 -23.13 9.97
CA LEU A 155 -1.84 -21.73 10.34
C LEU A 155 -1.26 -21.46 11.73
N LYS A 156 -1.52 -22.34 12.71
CA LYS A 156 -0.96 -22.23 14.06
C LYS A 156 0.58 -22.26 14.03
N LYS A 157 1.18 -23.17 13.26
CA LYS A 157 2.64 -23.24 13.09
C LYS A 157 3.22 -22.03 12.38
N HIS A 158 2.52 -21.52 11.37
CA HIS A 158 2.95 -20.33 10.64
C HIS A 158 2.93 -19.10 11.55
N LEU A 159 1.87 -18.93 12.34
CA LEU A 159 1.77 -17.87 13.35
C LEU A 159 2.83 -18.03 14.45
N ALA A 160 3.17 -19.25 14.83
CA ALA A 160 4.26 -19.53 15.76
C ALA A 160 5.66 -19.27 15.18
N GLY A 161 5.78 -19.03 13.87
CA GLY A 161 7.08 -18.83 13.21
C GLY A 161 7.84 -20.13 12.94
N GLU A 162 7.18 -21.29 13.01
CA GLU A 162 7.83 -22.59 12.85
C GLU A 162 7.91 -23.05 11.39
N THR A 163 6.99 -22.58 10.53
CA THR A 163 7.03 -22.88 9.08
C THR A 163 8.24 -22.23 8.43
N ASP A 164 8.77 -22.83 7.37
CA ASP A 164 9.95 -22.31 6.69
C ASP A 164 9.71 -20.92 6.07
N GLU A 165 8.47 -20.65 5.66
CA GLU A 165 8.02 -19.34 5.20
C GLU A 165 8.13 -18.29 6.31
N ALA A 166 7.53 -18.55 7.47
CA ALA A 166 7.56 -17.61 8.59
C ALA A 166 8.98 -17.43 9.15
N LYS A 167 9.81 -18.49 9.16
CA LYS A 167 11.24 -18.39 9.52
C LYS A 167 12.01 -17.47 8.56
N LYS A 168 11.78 -17.58 7.26
CA LYS A 168 12.41 -16.70 6.25
C LYS A 168 11.97 -15.26 6.45
N ASP A 169 10.69 -15.02 6.70
CA ASP A 169 10.17 -13.67 6.97
C ASP A 169 10.76 -13.07 8.25
N LEU A 170 10.86 -13.87 9.33
CA LEU A 170 11.53 -13.45 10.56
C LEU A 170 13.01 -13.15 10.33
N ALA A 171 13.72 -13.97 9.55
CA ALA A 171 15.12 -13.74 9.20
C ALA A 171 15.29 -12.44 8.41
N ARG A 172 14.42 -12.19 7.43
CA ARG A 172 14.39 -10.93 6.67
C ARG A 172 14.12 -9.73 7.58
N LEU A 173 13.17 -9.84 8.51
CA LEU A 173 12.89 -8.79 9.49
C LEU A 173 14.08 -8.55 10.43
N ALA A 174 14.76 -9.61 10.87
CA ALA A 174 15.96 -9.51 11.70
C ALA A 174 17.11 -8.81 10.96
N GLU A 175 17.34 -9.12 9.69
CA GLU A 175 18.35 -8.43 8.87
C GLU A 175 18.04 -6.94 8.73
N VAL A 176 16.77 -6.58 8.50
CA VAL A 176 16.35 -5.17 8.44
C VAL A 176 16.57 -4.47 9.77
N LYS A 177 16.24 -5.10 10.90
CA LYS A 177 16.51 -4.55 12.24
C LYS A 177 18.01 -4.35 12.44
N ARG A 178 18.84 -5.34 12.14
CA ARG A 178 20.31 -5.24 12.22
C ARG A 178 20.84 -4.08 11.38
N ARG A 179 20.38 -3.95 10.13
CA ARG A 179 20.80 -2.86 9.24
C ARG A 179 20.40 -1.48 9.77
N ARG A 180 19.23 -1.36 10.42
CA ARG A 180 18.79 -0.11 11.06
C ARG A 180 19.65 0.21 12.27
N GLU A 181 19.88 -0.77 13.14
CA GLU A 181 20.71 -0.63 14.32
C GLU A 181 22.16 -0.27 13.95
N GLU A 182 22.75 -0.94 12.96
CA GLU A 182 24.08 -0.61 12.43
C GLU A 182 24.12 0.81 11.84
N ALA A 183 23.07 1.25 11.14
CA ALA A 183 23.01 2.60 10.60
C ALA A 183 22.90 3.66 11.71
N ASP A 184 22.09 3.39 12.74
CA ASP A 184 21.94 4.28 13.89
C ASP A 184 23.22 4.32 14.76
N GLN A 185 23.92 3.19 14.90
CA GLN A 185 25.23 3.11 15.53
C GLN A 185 26.28 3.90 14.74
N ARG A 186 26.38 3.70 13.42
CA ARG A 186 27.30 4.46 12.56
C ARG A 186 27.05 5.96 12.62
N LYS A 187 25.79 6.40 12.64
CA LYS A 187 25.44 7.83 12.81
C LYS A 187 25.93 8.37 14.15
N LYS A 188 25.71 7.65 15.24
CA LYS A 188 26.18 8.06 16.58
C LYS A 188 27.70 8.13 16.66
N GLU A 189 28.40 7.17 16.06
CA GLU A 189 29.87 7.16 15.98
C GLU A 189 30.40 8.32 15.14
N GLU A 190 29.77 8.61 14.00
CA GLU A 190 30.14 9.72 13.14
C GLU A 190 29.90 11.07 13.82
N GLU A 191 28.76 11.24 14.51
CA GLU A 191 28.46 12.44 15.29
C GLU A 191 29.44 12.63 16.45
N ALA A 192 29.79 11.55 17.17
CA ALA A 192 30.79 11.59 18.23
C ALA A 192 32.18 11.98 17.69
N ALA A 193 32.61 11.36 16.58
CA ALA A 193 33.88 11.67 15.92
C ALA A 193 33.90 13.09 15.35
N ALA A 194 32.78 13.58 14.80
CA ALA A 194 32.64 14.95 14.33
C ALA A 194 32.74 15.94 15.50
N ALA A 195 32.08 15.66 16.63
CA ALA A 195 32.15 16.48 17.83
C ALA A 195 33.58 16.53 18.43
N GLU A 196 34.31 15.41 18.42
CA GLU A 196 35.73 15.41 18.82
C GLU A 196 36.62 16.19 17.85
N ARG A 197 36.41 16.04 16.54
CA ARG A 197 37.13 16.82 15.52
C ARG A 197 36.84 18.31 15.65
N GLU A 198 35.61 18.71 15.93
CA GLU A 198 35.26 20.11 16.19
C GLU A 198 35.94 20.64 17.44
N LYS A 199 35.96 19.87 18.53
CA LYS A 199 36.67 20.25 19.76
C LYS A 199 38.19 20.36 19.53
N ALA A 200 38.77 19.44 18.76
CA ALA A 200 40.19 19.49 18.39
C ALA A 200 40.49 20.71 17.51
N LYS A 201 39.66 20.99 16.48
CA LYS A 201 39.80 22.19 15.64
C LYS A 201 39.68 23.47 16.45
N LYS A 202 38.70 23.58 17.35
CA LYS A 202 38.55 24.74 18.25
C LYS A 202 39.76 24.89 19.18
N LYS A 203 40.29 23.79 19.74
CA LYS A 203 41.50 23.84 20.58
C LYS A 203 42.76 24.22 19.81
N VAL A 204 42.89 23.81 18.55
CA VAL A 204 44.02 24.19 17.69
C VAL A 204 43.90 25.67 17.27
N GLN A 205 42.71 26.10 16.83
CA GLN A 205 42.44 27.50 16.50
C GLN A 205 42.72 28.43 17.69
N VAL A 206 42.21 28.11 18.89
CA VAL A 206 42.48 28.90 20.10
C VAL A 206 43.98 29.00 20.41
N LYS A 207 44.78 27.96 20.13
CA LYS A 207 46.24 28.02 20.31
C LYS A 207 46.94 28.86 19.24
N ASP A 208 46.54 28.74 17.98
CA ASP A 208 47.08 29.54 16.87
C ASP A 208 46.68 31.03 16.96
N ASP A 209 45.62 31.34 17.71
CA ASP A 209 45.11 32.70 17.93
C ASP A 209 45.76 33.43 19.13
N ASP A 210 46.34 32.67 20.07
CA ASP A 210 46.99 33.19 21.27
C ASP A 210 48.50 33.48 21.13
N GLU A 211 49.14 33.00 20.06
CA GLU A 211 50.54 33.33 19.79
C GLU A 211 50.67 34.75 19.19
N PRO A 212 51.53 35.62 19.75
CA PRO A 212 51.71 36.97 19.24
C PRO A 212 52.26 36.92 17.82
N LEU A 213 51.55 37.56 16.88
CA LEU A 213 51.96 37.58 15.49
C LEU A 213 53.09 38.58 15.29
N ASP A 214 54.23 38.08 14.83
CA ASP A 214 55.42 38.89 14.58
C ASP A 214 55.14 39.97 13.52
N ALA A 215 55.58 41.22 13.73
CA ALA A 215 55.16 42.37 12.90
C ALA A 215 55.51 42.22 11.40
N ARG A 216 56.52 41.41 11.08
CA ARG A 216 56.91 41.06 9.72
C ARG A 216 55.91 40.09 9.07
N ALA A 217 55.38 39.14 9.83
CA ALA A 217 54.37 38.20 9.38
C ALA A 217 53.05 38.91 9.06
N ILE A 218 52.62 39.84 9.92
CA ILE A 218 51.39 40.63 9.73
C ILE A 218 51.42 41.38 8.39
N LYS A 219 52.55 41.99 8.03
CA LYS A 219 52.71 42.73 6.76
C LYS A 219 52.60 41.82 5.52
N ALA A 220 53.03 40.57 5.64
CA ALA A 220 53.00 39.58 4.57
C ALA A 220 51.61 38.97 4.35
N LEU A 221 50.70 39.06 5.33
CA LEU A 221 49.35 38.49 5.24
C LEU A 221 48.52 39.10 4.09
N LYS A 222 47.61 38.29 3.55
CA LYS A 222 46.62 38.72 2.55
C LYS A 222 45.53 39.57 3.22
N PRO A 223 44.91 40.52 2.52
CA PRO A 223 43.86 41.38 3.08
C PRO A 223 42.63 40.62 3.61
N ALA A 224 42.31 39.44 3.06
CA ALA A 224 41.24 38.59 3.60
C ALA A 224 41.59 38.06 5.00
N LEU A 225 42.78 37.48 5.16
CA LEU A 225 43.28 36.95 6.43
C LEU A 225 43.44 38.05 7.49
N LEU A 226 43.87 39.26 7.08
CA LEU A 226 43.94 40.42 7.98
C LEU A 226 42.55 40.80 8.52
N LYS A 227 41.51 40.74 7.68
CA LYS A 227 40.13 41.01 8.13
C LYS A 227 39.58 39.91 9.04
N GLU A 228 39.94 38.66 8.81
CA GLU A 228 39.56 37.54 9.69
C GLU A 228 40.21 37.71 11.06
N LYS A 229 41.53 37.94 11.12
CA LYS A 229 42.26 38.18 12.37
C LYS A 229 41.78 39.41 13.13
N LEU A 230 41.36 40.47 12.43
CA LEU A 230 40.73 41.64 13.05
C LEU A 230 39.32 41.33 13.57
N LYS A 231 38.50 40.52 12.88
CA LYS A 231 37.18 40.09 13.38
C LYS A 231 37.29 39.20 14.60
N GLU A 232 38.25 38.27 14.60
CA GLU A 232 38.54 37.38 15.74
C GLU A 232 38.91 38.16 17.00
N ARG A 233 39.55 39.31 16.84
CA ARG A 233 39.96 40.21 17.92
C ARG A 233 38.94 41.35 18.18
N ASP A 234 37.77 41.30 17.54
CA ASP A 234 36.70 42.32 17.61
C ASP A 234 37.12 43.76 17.18
N LEU A 235 38.13 43.89 16.31
CA LEU A 235 38.54 45.17 15.70
C LEU A 235 37.83 45.43 14.35
N SER A 236 37.74 46.71 13.98
CA SER A 236 37.13 47.14 12.71
C SER A 236 37.89 46.62 11.47
N THR A 237 37.16 46.03 10.53
CA THR A 237 37.68 45.52 9.24
C THR A 237 37.62 46.51 8.07
N GLN A 238 37.19 47.75 8.32
CA GLN A 238 37.07 48.76 7.25
C GLN A 238 38.43 49.37 6.90
N GLY A 239 38.60 49.85 5.66
CA GLY A 239 39.80 50.56 5.21
C GLY A 239 40.72 49.75 4.29
N GLN A 240 41.88 50.34 3.99
CA GLN A 240 42.88 49.76 3.09
C GLN A 240 43.75 48.73 3.83
N LYS A 241 44.51 47.91 3.08
CA LYS A 241 45.39 46.88 3.65
C LYS A 241 46.35 47.45 4.71
N LYS A 242 46.89 48.64 4.50
CA LYS A 242 47.81 49.31 5.43
C LYS A 242 47.13 49.61 6.77
N ASP A 243 45.90 50.12 6.74
CA ASP A 243 45.14 50.44 7.94
C ASP A 243 44.80 49.17 8.73
N LEU A 244 44.49 48.07 8.03
CA LEU A 244 44.25 46.77 8.65
C LEU A 244 45.51 46.22 9.32
N ILE A 245 46.67 46.34 8.64
CA ILE A 245 47.98 45.95 9.20
C ILE A 245 48.30 46.76 10.45
N GLN A 246 48.12 48.08 10.39
CA GLN A 246 48.50 48.98 11.47
C GLN A 246 47.67 48.72 12.72
N ARG A 247 46.35 48.60 12.60
CA ARG A 247 45.48 48.21 13.73
C ARG A 247 45.86 46.88 14.36
N LEU A 248 46.22 45.89 13.54
CA LEU A 248 46.63 44.59 14.07
C LEU A 248 47.98 44.70 14.80
N ILE A 249 48.93 45.47 14.28
CA ILE A 249 50.21 45.72 14.94
C ILE A 249 50.00 46.48 16.26
N ASP A 250 49.17 47.52 16.26
CA ASP A 250 48.89 48.33 17.46
C ASP A 250 48.27 47.45 18.56
N TYR A 251 47.31 46.59 18.21
CA TYR A 251 46.71 45.63 19.15
C TYR A 251 47.70 44.60 19.69
N GLU A 252 48.56 44.02 18.85
CA GLU A 252 49.57 43.06 19.30
C GLU A 252 50.64 43.74 20.19
N ASN A 253 50.97 44.99 19.93
CA ASN A 253 51.86 45.78 20.80
C ASN A 253 51.22 46.09 22.15
N GLU A 254 49.93 46.45 22.17
CA GLU A 254 49.17 46.67 23.41
C GLU A 254 49.02 45.38 24.24
N ARG A 255 48.90 44.22 23.58
CA ARG A 255 48.86 42.89 24.22
C ARG A 255 50.22 42.48 24.82
N ALA A 256 51.32 42.98 24.26
CA ALA A 256 52.68 42.60 24.67
C ALA A 256 53.23 43.42 25.85
N ILE A 257 52.57 44.51 26.24
CA ILE A 257 52.89 45.36 27.41
C ILE A 257 52.24 44.79 28.67
#